data_AF-A0A932TKR7-F1
#
_entry.id   AF-A0A932TKR7-F1
#
_cell.length_a   1.000
_cell.length_b   1.000
_cell.length_c   1.000
_cell.angle_alpha   90.00
_cell.angle_beta   90.00
_cell.angle_gamma   90.00
#
_symmetry.space_group_name_H-M   'P 1'
#
loop_
_entity.id
_entity.type
_entity.pdbx_description
1 polymer ?
#
loop_
_entity_poly.entity_id
_entity_poly.type
_entity_poly.pdbx_seq_one_letter_code
_entity_poly.pdbx_strand_id
1 'polypeptide(L)'
;MNLKDAVEKYLAVAGHFGEPMPLGQFGLPRAEAEAMLSAWDEDYHLHRHFELVPASWMSEGAPAYSINGVLYAAIVIQESIREALEGTEG
;
A
#
# COMPACT_ATOMS: atom_id res chain seq x y z
N MET A 1 -1.52 3.40 -11.14
CA MET A 1 -1.41 1.93 -11.04
C MET A 1 -2.76 1.40 -10.57
N ASN A 2 -3.23 0.25 -11.06
CA ASN A 2 -4.46 -0.37 -10.55
C ASN A 2 -4.17 -1.29 -9.35
N LEU A 3 -5.20 -1.79 -8.68
CA LEU A 3 -5.07 -2.64 -7.49
C LEU A 3 -4.30 -3.94 -7.79
N LYS A 4 -4.61 -4.60 -8.91
CA LYS A 4 -3.98 -5.88 -9.30
C LYS A 4 -2.48 -5.71 -9.51
N ASP A 5 -2.08 -4.72 -10.30
CA ASP A 5 -0.67 -4.41 -10.57
C ASP A 5 0.09 -4.11 -9.27
N ALA A 6 -0.56 -3.42 -8.33
CA ALA A 6 0.03 -3.10 -7.05
C ALA A 6 0.24 -4.33 -6.16
N VAL A 7 -0.73 -5.24 -6.12
CA VAL A 7 -0.62 -6.50 -5.37
C VAL A 7 0.45 -7.41 -5.97
N GLU A 8 0.50 -7.53 -7.30
CA GLU A 8 1.54 -8.29 -8.00
C GLU A 8 2.94 -7.71 -7.72
N LYS A 9 3.07 -6.38 -7.79
CA LYS A 9 4.33 -5.69 -7.47
C LYS A 9 4.73 -5.86 -6.01
N TYR A 10 3.77 -5.78 -5.09
CA TYR A 10 4.01 -6.04 -3.68
C TYR A 10 4.53 -7.46 -3.46
N LEU A 11 3.89 -8.49 -4.04
CA LEU A 11 4.34 -9.88 -3.90
C LEU A 11 5.73 -10.10 -4.51
N ALA A 12 6.05 -9.42 -5.62
CA ALA A 12 7.37 -9.49 -6.23
C ALA A 12 8.49 -8.91 -5.34
N VAL A 13 8.17 -7.95 -4.46
CA VAL A 13 9.15 -7.27 -3.58
C VAL A 13 9.16 -7.88 -2.18
N ALA A 14 7.99 -8.08 -1.58
CA ALA A 14 7.81 -8.59 -0.22
C ALA A 14 7.91 -10.13 -0.15
N GLY A 15 7.71 -10.83 -1.28
CA GLY A 15 7.75 -12.29 -1.36
C GLY A 15 6.47 -12.98 -0.87
N HIS A 16 5.84 -12.47 0.19
CA HIS A 16 4.55 -12.95 0.70
C HIS A 16 3.71 -11.84 1.34
N PHE A 17 2.44 -12.15 1.59
CA PHE A 17 1.53 -11.26 2.33
C PHE A 17 1.95 -11.11 3.79
N GLY A 18 1.54 -10.01 4.40
CA GLY A 18 1.80 -9.72 5.82
C GLY A 18 3.16 -9.08 6.11
N GLU A 19 3.99 -8.81 5.10
CA GLU A 19 5.30 -8.17 5.26
C GLU A 19 5.28 -6.69 4.88
N PRO A 20 6.00 -5.83 5.62
CA PRO A 20 6.06 -4.41 5.30
C PRO A 20 6.90 -4.18 4.04
N MET A 21 6.28 -3.61 3.01
CA MET A 21 6.96 -3.13 1.81
C MET A 21 7.11 -1.60 1.84
N PRO A 22 8.33 -1.06 1.67
CA PRO A 22 8.52 0.38 1.56
C PRO A 22 7.71 0.98 0.39
N LEU A 23 7.02 2.10 0.62
CA LEU A 23 6.14 2.71 -0.38
C LEU A 23 6.87 3.13 -1.67
N GLY A 24 8.16 3.47 -1.57
CA GLY A 24 9.00 3.76 -2.74
C GLY A 24 9.19 2.59 -3.70
N GLN A 25 8.95 1.35 -3.26
CA GLN A 25 9.07 0.17 -4.12
C GLN A 25 7.94 0.11 -5.16
N PHE A 26 6.82 0.82 -4.97
CA PHE A 26 5.82 0.96 -6.03
C PHE A 26 6.38 1.65 -7.29
N GLY A 27 7.53 2.34 -7.21
CA GLY A 27 8.19 2.96 -8.36
C GLY A 27 7.34 4.00 -9.08
N LEU A 28 6.33 4.54 -8.39
CA LEU A 28 5.52 5.66 -8.85
C LEU A 28 6.17 6.98 -8.44
N PRO A 29 5.91 8.07 -9.18
CA PRO A 29 6.14 9.42 -8.66
C PRO A 29 5.45 9.59 -7.31
N ARG A 30 6.08 10.33 -6.40
CA ARG A 30 5.60 10.50 -5.02
C ARG A 30 4.14 10.92 -4.93
N ALA A 31 3.73 11.93 -5.70
CA ALA A 31 2.36 12.43 -5.71
C ALA A 31 1.35 11.38 -6.20
N GLU A 32 1.74 10.53 -7.15
CA GLU A 32 0.89 9.43 -7.65
C GLU A 32 0.75 8.32 -6.61
N ALA A 33 1.83 7.98 -5.90
CA ALA A 33 1.78 7.02 -4.79
C ALA A 33 0.89 7.54 -3.66
N GLU A 34 1.06 8.79 -3.25
CA GLU A 34 0.24 9.44 -2.21
C GLU A 34 -1.25 9.47 -2.59
N ALA A 35 -1.58 9.85 -3.83
CA ALA A 35 -2.96 9.86 -4.32
C ALA A 35 -3.58 8.45 -4.37
N MET A 36 -2.84 7.45 -4.88
CA MET A 36 -3.29 6.06 -4.95
C MET A 36 -3.58 5.49 -3.55
N LEU A 37 -2.64 5.68 -2.62
CA LEU A 37 -2.77 5.17 -1.26
C LEU A 37 -3.87 5.90 -0.48
N SER A 38 -4.05 7.20 -0.72
CA SER A 38 -5.14 7.97 -0.08
C SER A 38 -6.50 7.45 -0.55
N ALA A 39 -6.64 7.13 -1.83
CA ALA A 39 -7.87 6.52 -2.36
C ALA A 39 -8.16 5.14 -1.76
N TRP A 40 -7.13 4.31 -1.51
CA TRP A 40 -7.34 3.00 -0.85
C TRP A 40 -7.62 3.10 0.64
N ASP A 41 -7.02 4.08 1.33
CA ASP A 41 -7.26 4.33 2.75
C ASP A 41 -8.69 4.85 3.00
N GLU A 42 -9.24 5.63 2.07
CA GLU A 42 -10.64 6.10 2.11
C GLU A 42 -11.65 5.01 1.70
N ASP A 43 -11.24 4.04 0.87
CA ASP A 43 -12.12 2.96 0.42
C ASP A 43 -12.26 1.89 1.52
N TYR A 44 -13.43 1.86 2.15
CA TYR A 44 -13.75 0.89 3.20
C TYR A 44 -13.54 -0.58 2.78
N HIS A 45 -13.77 -0.92 1.52
CA HIS A 45 -13.60 -2.29 1.04
C HIS A 45 -12.12 -2.67 0.92
N LEU A 46 -11.25 -1.68 0.71
CA LEU A 46 -9.82 -1.87 0.50
C LEU A 46 -9.02 -1.68 1.78
N HIS A 47 -9.31 -0.65 2.58
CA HIS A 47 -8.52 -0.29 3.76
C HIS A 47 -8.35 -1.48 4.73
N ARG A 48 -9.35 -2.36 4.86
CA ARG A 48 -9.30 -3.55 5.74
C ARG A 48 -8.22 -4.57 5.34
N HIS A 49 -7.72 -4.49 4.11
CA HIS A 49 -6.71 -5.38 3.55
C HIS A 49 -5.30 -4.78 3.57
N PHE A 50 -5.17 -3.51 3.98
CA PHE A 50 -3.93 -2.77 4.01
C PHE A 50 -3.62 -2.29 5.42
N GLU A 51 -2.35 -2.34 5.79
CA GLU A 51 -1.86 -1.67 7.00
C GLU A 51 -0.74 -0.72 6.60
N LEU A 52 -0.96 0.57 6.83
CA LEU A 52 0.05 1.59 6.58
C LEU A 52 0.95 1.72 7.80
N VAL A 53 2.26 1.56 7.58
CA VAL A 53 3.27 1.65 8.65
C VAL A 53 3.71 3.11 8.80
N PRO A 54 3.48 3.74 9.97
CA PRO A 54 3.84 5.13 10.20
C PRO A 54 5.33 5.38 9.96
N ALA A 55 5.65 6.51 9.34
CA ALA A 55 7.05 6.88 9.10
C ALA A 55 7.86 7.03 10.39
N SER A 56 7.19 7.34 11.51
CA SER A 56 7.81 7.45 12.84
C SER A 56 8.32 6.12 13.39
N TRP A 57 7.88 4.99 12.84
CA TRP A 57 8.35 3.65 13.26
C TRP A 57 9.56 3.19 12.46
N MET A 58 9.97 3.94 11.44
CA MET A 58 11.12 3.65 10.59
C MET A 58 12.36 4.40 11.06
N SER A 59 13.53 3.95 10.61
CA SER A 59 14.79 4.65 10.83
C SER A 59 14.77 6.07 10.25
N GLU A 60 15.49 6.97 10.91
CA GLU A 60 15.62 8.36 10.50
C GLU A 60 16.17 8.46 9.06
N GLY A 61 15.50 9.23 8.20
CA GLY A 61 15.85 9.37 6.78
C GLY A 61 15.12 8.42 5.81
N ALA A 62 14.27 7.52 6.31
CA ALA A 62 13.39 6.74 5.44
C ALA A 62 12.43 7.67 4.65
N PRO A 63 12.22 7.44 3.34
CA PRO A 63 11.26 8.21 2.57
C PRO A 63 9.84 8.07 3.15
N ALA A 64 9.28 9.18 3.63
CA ALA A 64 7.90 9.25 4.10
C ALA A 64 6.98 9.81 3.01
N TYR A 65 5.73 9.36 2.98
CA TYR A 65 4.66 9.75 2.05
C TYR A 65 3.47 10.27 2.85
N SER A 66 2.85 11.35 2.38
CA SER A 66 1.67 11.95 3.02
C SER A 66 0.39 11.32 2.49
N ILE A 67 -0.30 10.53 3.31
CA ILE A 67 -1.55 9.85 2.97
C ILE A 67 -2.60 10.40 3.93
N ASN A 68 -3.62 11.08 3.40
CA ASN A 68 -4.68 11.74 4.19
C ASN A 68 -4.14 12.65 5.32
N GLY A 69 -3.00 13.30 5.08
CA GLY A 69 -2.33 14.20 6.04
C GLY A 69 -1.47 13.52 7.11
N VAL A 70 -1.33 12.20 7.06
CA VAL A 70 -0.48 11.40 7.96
C VAL A 70 0.72 10.84 7.18
N LEU A 71 1.90 10.80 7.83
CA LEU A 71 3.14 10.33 7.21
C LEU A 71 3.34 8.83 7.41
N TYR A 72 3.46 8.11 6.30
CA TYR A 72 3.72 6.66 6.27
C TYR A 72 4.95 6.36 5.42
N ALA A 73 5.57 5.20 5.67
CA ALA A 73 6.80 4.80 4.98
C ALA A 73 6.72 3.42 4.33
N ALA A 74 5.86 2.54 4.83
CA ALA A 74 5.62 1.22 4.26
C ALA A 74 4.13 0.87 4.25
N ILE A 75 3.78 -0.14 3.46
CA ILE A 75 2.46 -0.77 3.44
C ILE A 75 2.63 -2.27 3.65
N VAL A 76 1.73 -2.86 4.41
CA VAL A 76 1.54 -4.31 4.49
C VAL A 76 0.27 -4.64 3.74
N ILE A 77 0.33 -5.60 2.82
CA ILE A 77 -0.86 -6.12 2.15
C ILE A 77 -1.18 -7.49 2.75
N GLN A 78 -2.41 -7.66 3.21
CA GLN A 78 -2.91 -8.91 3.77
C GLN A 78 -3.41 -9.84 2.68
N GLU A 79 -3.33 -11.17 2.90
CA GLU A 79 -3.78 -12.16 1.91
C GLU A 79 -5.27 -12.02 1.57
N SER A 80 -6.07 -11.47 2.48
CA SER A 80 -7.49 -11.17 2.28
C SER A 80 -7.75 -10.21 1.12
N ILE A 81 -6.74 -9.49 0.61
CA ILE A 81 -6.89 -8.64 -0.59
C ILE A 81 -7.38 -9.42 -1.82
N ARG A 82 -7.17 -10.74 -1.84
CA ARG A 82 -7.71 -11.61 -2.89
C ARG A 82 -9.23 -11.52 -3.01
N GLU A 83 -9.95 -11.33 -1.90
CA GLU A 83 -11.41 -11.11 -1.90
C GLU A 83 -11.79 -9.89 -2.73
N ALA A 84 -11.03 -8.79 -2.61
CA ALA A 84 -11.26 -7.55 -3.35
C ALA A 84 -10.89 -7.68 -4.84
N LEU A 85 -9.93 -8.55 -5.17
CA LEU A 85 -9.56 -8.85 -6.56
C LEU A 85 -10.60 -9.75 -7.24
N GLU A 86 -11.10 -10.77 -6.54
CA GLU A 86 -12.11 -11.71 -7.06
C GLU A 86 -13.50 -11.07 -7.19
N GLY A 87 -13.85 -10.12 -6.32
CA GLY A 87 -15.12 -9.39 -6.36
C GLY A 87 -15.32 -8.43 -7.55
N THR A 88 -14.35 -8.33 -8.47
CA THR A 88 -14.49 -7.53 -9.70
C THR A 88 -15.06 -8.30 -10.90
N GLU A 89 -15.35 -9.60 -10.74
CA GLU A 89 -16.11 -10.40 -11.71
C GLU A 89 -17.51 -10.72 -11.16
N GLY A 90 -18.46 -9.81 -11.36
CA GLY A 90 -19.87 -9.99 -11.00
C GLY A 90 -20.79 -9.06 -11.79
#